data_AF-A0A554LCS0-F1
#
_entry.id   AF-A0A554LCS0-F1
#
_cell.length_a   1.000
_cell.length_b   1.000
_cell.length_c   1.000
_cell.angle_alpha   90.00
_cell.angle_beta   90.00
_cell.angle_gamma   90.00
#
_symmetry.space_group_name_H-M   'P 1'
#
loop_
_entity.id
_entity.type
_entity.pdbx_description
1 polymer ?
#
loop_
_entity_poly.entity_id
_entity_poly.type
_entity_poly.pdbx_seq_one_letter_code
_entity_poly.pdbx_strand_id
1 'polypeptide(L)'
;MLFTKKNGNDNILTVMNEKHTDQEFIEYIVKSLVTHPEEVVVERKVDEMGVLLTLKVNPEDMGLVIGKRGSTAGAIRTLAWIIGLKNHAYVNFKIAEPEGSTHSKTSGLTLSGVEGSMRPVRKSMESVVDELKS
;
A
#
# COMPACT_ATOMS: atom_id res chain seq x y z
N MET A 1 48.05 -26.32 -1.55
CA MET A 1 48.11 -24.85 -1.79
C MET A 1 47.73 -24.63 -3.25
N LEU A 2 46.52 -24.17 -3.53
CA LEU A 2 46.06 -23.86 -4.89
C LEU A 2 45.30 -22.54 -4.80
N PHE A 3 45.95 -21.48 -5.23
CA PHE A 3 45.36 -20.14 -5.37
C PHE A 3 44.72 -20.06 -6.76
N THR A 4 43.41 -19.85 -6.84
CA THR A 4 42.75 -19.44 -8.07
C THR A 4 42.22 -18.02 -7.91
N LYS A 5 42.86 -17.12 -8.64
CA LYS A 5 42.56 -15.70 -8.85
C LYS A 5 41.06 -15.45 -9.09
N LYS A 6 40.42 -14.66 -8.22
CA LYS A 6 39.10 -14.03 -8.46
C LYS A 6 39.29 -12.92 -9.51
N ASN A 7 38.68 -13.07 -10.68
CA ASN A 7 38.62 -12.02 -11.71
C ASN A 7 37.33 -11.23 -11.50
N GLY A 8 37.42 -9.90 -11.36
CA GLY A 8 36.35 -9.03 -10.90
C GLY A 8 35.33 -8.58 -11.95
N ASN A 9 34.55 -9.51 -12.52
CA ASN A 9 33.46 -9.17 -13.45
C ASN A 9 32.10 -9.77 -13.06
N ASP A 10 32.01 -10.44 -11.91
CA ASP A 10 30.83 -11.13 -11.37
C ASP A 10 29.84 -10.17 -10.66
N ASN A 11 30.19 -8.88 -10.59
CA ASN A 11 29.43 -7.88 -9.85
C ASN A 11 28.26 -7.25 -10.64
N ILE A 12 28.10 -7.51 -11.94
CA ILE A 12 27.00 -6.89 -12.73
C ILE A 12 25.76 -7.80 -12.79
N LEU A 13 25.95 -9.12 -12.83
CA LEU A 13 24.83 -10.07 -12.81
C LEU A 13 24.20 -10.23 -11.42
N THR A 14 24.98 -10.01 -10.36
CA THR A 14 24.52 -10.15 -8.97
C THR A 14 23.50 -9.06 -8.60
N VAL A 15 23.62 -7.85 -9.16
CA VAL A 15 22.69 -6.73 -8.87
C VAL A 15 21.35 -6.90 -9.59
N MET A 16 21.30 -7.67 -10.70
CA MET A 16 20.06 -7.92 -11.45
C MET A 16 19.24 -9.09 -10.88
N ASN A 17 19.78 -9.85 -9.92
CA ASN A 17 19.11 -11.02 -9.32
C ASN A 17 19.23 -11.04 -7.79
N GLU A 18 19.29 -9.87 -7.14
CA GLU A 18 18.99 -9.79 -5.71
C GLU A 18 17.49 -10.06 -5.52
N LYS A 19 17.16 -11.34 -5.35
CA LYS A 19 15.86 -11.76 -4.83
C LYS A 19 15.76 -11.23 -3.41
N HIS A 20 15.00 -10.16 -3.25
CA HIS A 20 14.81 -9.54 -1.96
C HIS A 20 13.75 -10.32 -1.17
N THR A 21 14.12 -10.74 0.05
CA THR A 21 13.27 -11.59 0.91
C THR A 21 11.92 -10.96 1.23
N ASP A 22 11.84 -9.63 1.29
CA ASP A 22 10.60 -8.86 1.46
C ASP A 22 9.67 -9.03 0.25
N GLN A 23 10.18 -8.87 -0.97
CA GLN A 23 9.42 -9.05 -2.20
C GLN A 23 8.90 -10.48 -2.33
N GLU A 24 9.77 -11.49 -2.20
CA GLU A 24 9.39 -12.90 -2.35
C GLU A 24 8.35 -13.34 -1.32
N PHE A 25 8.45 -12.85 -0.10
CA PHE A 25 7.49 -13.18 0.95
C PHE A 25 6.11 -12.61 0.67
N ILE A 26 6.04 -11.35 0.24
CA ILE A 26 4.76 -10.71 -0.10
C ILE A 26 4.15 -11.38 -1.33
N GLU A 27 4.96 -11.68 -2.35
CA GLU A 27 4.53 -12.40 -3.54
C GLU A 27 3.95 -13.78 -3.17
N TYR A 28 4.64 -14.54 -2.31
CA TYR A 28 4.18 -15.84 -1.84
C TYR A 28 2.83 -15.77 -1.12
N ILE A 29 2.65 -14.80 -0.21
CA ILE A 29 1.39 -14.61 0.49
C ILE A 29 0.28 -14.31 -0.50
N VAL A 30 0.48 -13.32 -1.37
CA VAL A 30 -0.58 -12.86 -2.28
C VAL A 30 -0.95 -13.96 -3.25
N LYS A 31 0.02 -14.69 -3.83
CA LYS A 31 -0.22 -15.85 -4.69
C LYS A 31 -1.05 -16.94 -4.00
N SER A 32 -0.93 -17.06 -2.68
CA SER A 32 -1.71 -18.04 -1.90
C SER A 32 -3.15 -17.58 -1.60
N LEU A 33 -3.48 -16.31 -1.85
CA LEU A 33 -4.80 -15.72 -1.55
C LEU A 33 -5.68 -15.53 -2.78
N VAL A 34 -5.09 -15.46 -3.97
CA VAL A 34 -5.78 -15.08 -5.21
C VAL A 34 -6.14 -16.29 -6.07
N THR A 35 -7.01 -16.06 -7.05
CA THR A 35 -7.40 -17.07 -8.05
C THR A 35 -6.44 -17.12 -9.25
N HIS A 36 -5.79 -16.00 -9.59
CA HIS A 36 -4.80 -15.90 -10.69
C HIS A 36 -3.39 -15.65 -10.12
N PRO A 37 -2.71 -16.67 -9.54
CA PRO A 37 -1.38 -16.50 -8.95
C PRO A 37 -0.30 -16.12 -9.97
N GLU A 38 -0.47 -16.47 -11.25
CA GLU A 38 0.44 -16.12 -12.34
C GLU A 38 0.46 -14.63 -12.67
N GLU A 39 -0.62 -13.89 -12.38
CA GLU A 39 -0.74 -12.45 -12.63
C GLU A 39 -0.33 -11.60 -11.42
N VAL A 40 0.15 -12.23 -10.34
CA VAL A 40 0.68 -11.53 -9.17
C VAL A 40 2.10 -11.08 -9.46
N VAL A 41 2.29 -9.76 -9.54
CA VAL A 41 3.60 -9.13 -9.72
C VAL A 41 3.85 -8.15 -8.59
N VAL A 42 4.98 -8.31 -7.90
CA VAL A 42 5.45 -7.37 -6.88
C VAL A 42 6.67 -6.65 -7.40
N GLU A 43 6.55 -5.34 -7.63
CA GLU A 43 7.65 -4.48 -8.04
C GLU A 43 8.29 -3.82 -6.83
N ARG A 44 9.62 -3.87 -6.75
CA ARG A 44 10.40 -3.21 -5.71
C ARG A 44 11.18 -2.04 -6.28
N LYS A 45 11.03 -0.86 -5.68
CA LYS A 45 11.82 0.34 -5.98
C LYS A 45 12.50 0.84 -4.72
N VAL A 46 13.75 1.27 -4.84
CA VAL A 46 14.54 1.82 -3.73
C VAL A 46 14.81 3.29 -4.04
N ASP A 47 14.45 4.15 -3.12
CA ASP A 47 14.65 5.60 -3.19
C ASP A 47 15.34 6.09 -1.90
N GLU A 48 15.64 7.39 -1.81
CA GLU A 48 16.27 8.00 -0.63
C GLU A 48 15.45 7.83 0.67
N MET A 49 14.12 7.69 0.55
CA MET A 49 13.20 7.53 1.69
C MET A 49 12.96 6.07 2.09
N GLY A 50 13.55 5.09 1.40
CA GLY A 50 13.41 3.66 1.70
C GLY A 50 12.98 2.83 0.50
N VAL A 51 12.10 1.85 0.74
CA VAL A 51 11.71 0.83 -0.25
C VAL A 51 10.21 0.95 -0.52
N LEU A 52 9.82 1.01 -1.80
CA LEU A 52 8.43 0.93 -2.25
C LEU A 52 8.18 -0.42 -2.90
N LEU A 53 7.32 -1.22 -2.28
CA LEU A 53 6.73 -2.42 -2.87
C LEU A 53 5.38 -2.07 -3.51
N THR A 54 5.24 -2.32 -4.80
CA THR A 54 4.01 -2.12 -5.56
C THR A 54 3.47 -3.47 -6.00
N LEU A 55 2.28 -3.85 -5.52
CA LEU A 55 1.58 -5.06 -5.91
C LEU A 55 0.66 -4.77 -7.10
N LYS A 56 0.81 -5.56 -8.17
CA LYS A 56 -0.13 -5.67 -9.29
C LYS A 56 -0.76 -7.06 -9.26
N VAL A 57 -2.07 -7.10 -9.46
CA VAL A 57 -2.86 -8.35 -9.51
C VAL A 57 -3.94 -8.23 -10.58
N ASN A 58 -4.53 -9.36 -10.96
CA ASN A 58 -5.71 -9.40 -11.81
C ASN A 58 -6.87 -8.60 -11.18
N PRO A 59 -7.67 -7.84 -11.97
CA PRO A 59 -8.82 -7.08 -11.47
C PRO A 59 -9.84 -7.89 -10.68
N GLU A 60 -10.06 -9.16 -11.01
CA GLU A 60 -11.00 -10.05 -10.33
C GLU A 60 -10.53 -10.41 -8.91
N ASP A 61 -9.21 -10.40 -8.69
CA ASP A 61 -8.59 -10.72 -7.40
C ASP A 61 -8.44 -9.50 -6.48
N MET A 62 -8.64 -8.29 -7.00
CA MET A 62 -8.54 -7.05 -6.21
C MET A 62 -9.44 -7.05 -4.98
N GLY A 63 -10.66 -7.58 -5.10
CA GLY A 63 -11.58 -7.68 -3.97
C GLY A 63 -11.05 -8.55 -2.83
N LEU A 64 -10.35 -9.64 -3.16
CA LEU A 64 -9.74 -10.56 -2.20
C LEU A 64 -8.52 -9.93 -1.52
N VAL A 65 -7.66 -9.28 -2.30
CA VAL A 65 -6.42 -8.65 -1.82
C VAL A 65 -6.71 -7.44 -0.93
N ILE A 66 -7.70 -6.62 -1.29
CA ILE A 66 -8.13 -5.51 -0.43
C ILE A 66 -8.83 -6.07 0.81
N GLY A 67 -9.74 -7.02 0.61
CA GLY A 67 -10.54 -7.61 1.67
C GLY A 67 -11.60 -6.65 2.23
N LYS A 68 -12.49 -7.18 3.07
CA LYS A 68 -13.55 -6.38 3.71
C LYS A 68 -12.94 -5.25 4.54
N ARG A 69 -13.36 -4.01 4.28
CA ARG A 69 -12.83 -2.80 4.95
C ARG A 69 -11.31 -2.63 4.84
N GLY A 70 -10.67 -3.21 3.83
CA GLY A 70 -9.21 -3.15 3.68
C GLY A 70 -8.44 -4.02 4.66
N SER A 71 -9.10 -4.97 5.35
CA SER A 71 -8.46 -5.80 6.38
C SER A 71 -7.28 -6.62 5.85
N THR A 72 -7.41 -7.21 4.66
CA THR A 72 -6.36 -8.04 4.05
C THR A 72 -5.17 -7.18 3.64
N ALA A 73 -5.42 -6.09 2.91
CA ALA A 73 -4.38 -5.13 2.53
C ALA A 73 -3.68 -4.49 3.74
N GLY A 74 -4.43 -4.25 4.83
CA GLY A 74 -3.89 -3.79 6.09
C GLY A 74 -2.91 -4.79 6.70
N ALA A 75 -3.29 -6.06 6.79
CA ALA A 75 -2.44 -7.13 7.31
C ALA A 75 -1.17 -7.31 6.46
N ILE A 76 -1.30 -7.32 5.13
CA ILE A 76 -0.15 -7.42 4.20
C ILE A 76 0.80 -6.24 4.42
N ARG A 77 0.29 -5.01 4.56
CA ARG A 77 1.11 -3.82 4.84
C ARG A 77 1.88 -3.96 6.16
N THR A 78 1.24 -4.46 7.22
CA THR A 78 1.91 -4.69 8.51
C THR A 78 3.02 -5.72 8.36
N LEU A 79 2.80 -6.81 7.64
CA LEU A 79 3.81 -7.82 7.39
C LEU A 79 5.00 -7.27 6.57
N ALA A 80 4.72 -6.51 5.52
CA ALA A 80 5.74 -5.84 4.70
C ALA A 80 6.60 -4.90 5.57
N TRP A 81 5.97 -4.14 6.46
CA TRP A 81 6.67 -3.25 7.38
C TRP A 81 7.59 -4.00 8.35
N ILE A 82 7.10 -5.06 8.99
CA ILE A 82 7.88 -5.88 9.94
C ILE A 82 9.11 -6.49 9.27
N ILE A 83 8.98 -6.99 8.04
CA ILE A 83 10.10 -7.57 7.29
C ILE A 83 11.08 -6.50 6.84
N GLY A 84 10.58 -5.32 6.44
CA GLY A 84 11.41 -4.15 6.16
C GLY A 84 12.29 -3.75 7.33
N LEU A 85 11.72 -3.68 8.53
CA LEU A 85 12.46 -3.33 9.76
C LEU A 85 13.62 -4.29 10.04
N LYS A 86 13.43 -5.59 9.79
CA LYS A 86 14.49 -6.60 9.94
C LYS A 86 15.68 -6.34 9.02
N ASN A 87 15.42 -5.74 7.85
CA ASN A 87 16.44 -5.41 6.84
C ASN A 87 16.89 -3.94 6.93
N HIS A 88 16.60 -3.25 8.04
CA HIS A 88 16.88 -1.82 8.25
C HIS A 88 16.31 -0.90 7.15
N ALA A 89 15.22 -1.32 6.49
CA ALA A 89 14.60 -0.59 5.40
C ALA A 89 13.17 -0.19 5.76
N TYR A 90 12.83 1.09 5.55
CA TYR A 90 11.45 1.55 5.65
C TYR A 90 10.69 1.12 4.38
N VAL A 91 9.87 0.08 4.52
CA VAL A 91 9.08 -0.48 3.41
C VAL A 91 7.69 0.14 3.38
N ASN A 92 7.37 0.77 2.26
CA ASN A 92 6.02 1.20 1.90
C ASN A 92 5.40 0.18 0.96
N PHE A 93 4.17 -0.24 1.25
CA PHE A 93 3.42 -1.16 0.40
C PHE A 93 2.27 -0.41 -0.29
N LYS A 94 2.15 -0.56 -1.60
CA LYS A 94 1.07 0.00 -2.43
C LYS A 94 0.46 -1.10 -3.28
N ILE A 95 -0.85 -1.04 -3.49
CA ILE A 95 -1.55 -1.87 -4.47
C ILE A 95 -1.85 -0.97 -5.67
N ALA A 96 -1.43 -1.40 -6.86
CA ALA A 96 -1.71 -0.69 -8.10
C ALA A 96 -3.15 -1.00 -8.53
N GLU A 97 -3.92 0.04 -8.77
CA GLU A 97 -5.25 -0.12 -9.37
C GLU A 97 -5.07 -0.54 -10.84
N PRO A 98 -5.73 -1.61 -11.29
CA PRO A 98 -5.69 -1.99 -12.70
C PRO A 98 -6.49 -0.98 -13.52
N GLU A 99 -6.05 -0.74 -14.76
CA GLU A 99 -6.76 0.13 -15.68
C GLU A 99 -8.19 -0.40 -15.90
N GLY A 100 -9.21 0.42 -15.63
CA GLY A 100 -10.62 0.05 -15.78
C GLY A 100 -11.36 -0.38 -14.51
N SER A 101 -10.70 -0.43 -13.34
CA SER A 101 -11.44 -0.62 -12.08
C SER A 101 -12.20 0.66 -11.74
N THR A 102 -13.49 0.70 -12.11
CA THR A 102 -14.43 1.67 -11.56
C THR A 102 -14.65 1.33 -10.09
N HIS A 103 -13.68 1.65 -9.23
CA HIS A 103 -13.97 1.80 -7.80
C HIS A 103 -14.87 3.02 -7.69
N SER A 104 -16.18 2.80 -7.89
CA SER A 104 -17.19 3.69 -7.37
C SER A 104 -16.87 3.79 -5.88
N LYS A 105 -16.26 4.91 -5.49
CA LYS A 105 -16.34 5.38 -4.13
C LYS A 105 -17.84 5.39 -3.87
N THR A 106 -18.34 4.42 -3.12
CA THR A 106 -19.65 4.49 -2.50
C THR A 106 -19.55 5.58 -1.44
N SER A 107 -19.40 6.81 -1.91
CA SER A 107 -20.03 7.99 -1.35
C SER A 107 -21.45 7.57 -1.05
N GLY A 108 -21.86 7.78 0.20
CA GLY A 108 -23.05 7.17 0.77
C GLY A 108 -24.29 7.32 -0.11
N LEU A 109 -25.29 6.50 0.19
CA LEU A 109 -26.66 6.83 -0.16
C LEU A 109 -26.95 8.25 0.34
N THR A 110 -26.72 9.25 -0.51
CA THR A 110 -27.38 10.54 -0.39
C THR A 110 -28.81 10.25 -0.80
N LEU A 111 -29.64 9.99 0.21
CA LEU A 111 -31.07 10.21 0.10
C LEU A 111 -31.23 11.63 -0.47
N SER A 112 -31.64 11.70 -1.73
CA SER A 112 -32.01 12.93 -2.40
C SER A 112 -33.16 13.56 -1.63
N GLY A 113 -32.90 14.69 -0.98
CA GLY A 113 -33.95 15.61 -0.53
C GLY A 113 -33.91 15.98 0.94
N VAL A 114 -32.91 16.76 1.38
CA VAL A 114 -33.12 17.89 2.30
C VAL A 114 -32.12 18.98 1.92
N GLU A 115 -32.63 20.06 1.33
CA GLU A 115 -31.92 21.33 1.15
C GLU A 115 -31.52 21.92 2.51
N GLY A 116 -30.29 22.42 2.61
CA GLY A 116 -29.86 23.16 3.80
C GLY A 116 -28.35 23.41 3.83
N SER A 117 -27.90 24.42 3.09
CA SER A 117 -26.55 24.98 3.26
C SER A 117 -26.41 25.57 4.67
N MET A 118 -25.87 24.82 5.62
CA MET A 118 -25.41 25.35 6.90
C MET A 118 -23.88 25.25 6.95
N ARG A 119 -23.19 26.36 6.68
CA ARG A 119 -21.78 26.48 7.08
C ARG A 119 -21.76 26.51 8.61
N PRO A 120 -20.90 25.74 9.30
CA PRO A 120 -20.71 25.96 10.73
C PRO A 120 -19.96 27.29 10.89
N VAL A 121 -20.69 28.36 11.22
CA VAL A 121 -20.09 29.58 11.75
C VAL A 121 -19.52 29.19 13.10
N ARG A 122 -18.19 29.15 13.21
CA ARG A 122 -17.52 29.08 14.50
C ARG A 122 -17.86 30.37 15.24
N LYS A 123 -18.90 30.34 16.07
CA LYS A 123 -19.21 31.44 16.97
C LYS A 123 -18.03 31.51 17.96
N SER A 124 -17.20 32.56 17.85
CA SER A 124 -16.07 32.77 18.76
C SER A 124 -16.62 32.96 20.17
N MET A 125 -15.90 32.42 21.16
CA MET A 125 -16.32 32.38 22.56
C MET A 125 -16.72 33.77 23.09
N GLU A 126 -16.07 34.85 22.63
CA GLU A 126 -16.43 36.23 22.97
C GLU A 126 -17.91 36.59 22.72
N SER A 127 -18.54 36.08 21.65
CA SER A 127 -19.92 36.46 21.30
C SER A 127 -21.01 35.69 22.06
N VAL A 128 -20.64 34.67 22.83
CA VAL A 128 -21.59 33.93 23.68
C VAL A 128 -21.73 34.61 25.04
N VAL A 129 -20.70 35.34 25.48
CA VAL A 129 -20.69 36.00 26.79
C VAL A 129 -21.55 37.27 26.81
N ASP A 130 -21.64 37.98 25.68
CA ASP A 130 -22.45 39.21 25.55
C ASP A 130 -23.96 38.91 25.62
N GLU A 131 -24.39 37.77 25.11
CA GLU A 131 -25.81 37.36 25.05
C GLU A 131 -26.35 36.90 26.42
N LEU A 132 -25.47 36.53 27.35
CA LEU A 132 -25.84 36.14 28.71
C LEU A 132 -25.87 37.32 29.70
N LYS A 133 -25.46 38.52 29.28
CA LYS A 133 -25.42 39.72 30.13
C LYS A 133 -26.44 40.80 29.74
N SER A 134 -27.34 40.54 28.79
CA SER A 134 -28.46 41.43 28.45
C SER A 134 -29.78 40.99 29.05
#